data_AF-A0AAD2R6P0-F1
#
_entry.id   AF-A0AAD2R6P0-F1
#
_cell.length_a   1.000
_cell.length_b   1.000
_cell.length_c   1.000
_cell.angle_alpha   90.00
_cell.angle_beta   90.00
_cell.angle_gamma   90.00
#
_symmetry.space_group_name_H-M   'P 1'
#
loop_
_entity.id
_entity.type
_entity.pdbx_description
1 polymer ?
#
loop_
_entity_poly.entity_id
_entity_poly.type
_entity_poly.pdbx_seq_one_letter_code
_entity_poly.pdbx_strand_id
1 'polypeptide(L)' 'MNEEWFEFVGYSESQTKYVNIDDQLNELSKTHEIIEVHFSTYSSSDWNYLSGGTATALVKARKREVAK' A
#
# COMPACT_ATOMS: atom_id res chain seq x y z
N MET A 1 18.03 -5.78 -14.03
CA MET A 1 16.70 -5.26 -13.68
C MET A 1 16.79 -4.65 -12.29
N ASN A 2 16.45 -3.37 -12.13
CA ASN A 2 16.50 -2.71 -10.82
C ASN A 2 15.18 -2.95 -10.07
N GLU A 3 15.31 -3.31 -8.80
CA GLU A 3 14.21 -3.36 -7.84
C GLU A 3 14.03 -1.95 -7.25
N GLU A 4 12.78 -1.52 -7.11
CA GLU A 4 12.41 -0.20 -6.61
C GLU A 4 11.43 -0.34 -5.44
N TRP A 5 11.52 0.58 -4.49
CA TRP A 5 10.62 0.64 -3.34
C TRP A 5 9.59 1.75 -3.53
N PHE A 6 8.33 1.44 -3.26
CA PHE A 6 7.19 2.35 -3.33
C PHE A 6 6.52 2.44 -1.97
N GLU A 7 6.16 3.64 -1.55
CA GLU A 7 5.41 3.87 -0.31
C GLU A 7 3.99 4.29 -0.65
N PHE A 8 3.02 3.54 -0.12
CA PHE A 8 1.60 3.77 -0.29
C PHE A 8 0.96 4.08 1.06
N VAL A 9 0.06 5.06 1.06
CA VAL A 9 -0.61 5.52 2.28
C VAL A 9 -2.11 5.39 2.07
N GLY A 10 -2.75 4.64 2.95
CA GLY A 10 -4.18 4.43 3.00
C GLY A 10 -4.77 5.03 4.27
N TYR A 11 -6.04 5.42 4.17
CA TYR A 11 -6.81 5.89 5.31
C TYR A 11 -7.97 4.92 5.54
N SER A 12 -8.25 4.64 6.80
CA SER A 12 -9.41 3.84 7.18
C SER A 12 -10.66 4.71 7.17
N GLU A 13 -11.61 4.46 6.27
CA GLU A 13 -12.93 5.10 6.33
C GLU A 13 -13.87 4.41 7.34
N SER A 14 -13.52 3.19 7.77
CA SER A 14 -14.26 2.40 8.77
C SER A 14 -13.38 1.32 9.39
N GLN A 15 -13.75 0.78 10.55
CA GLN A 15 -12.95 -0.15 11.37
C GLN A 15 -12.37 -1.39 10.64
N THR A 16 -12.84 -1.71 9.43
CA THR A 16 -12.49 -2.93 8.69
C THR A 16 -11.90 -2.69 7.30
N LYS A 17 -11.75 -1.45 6.83
CA LYS A 17 -11.28 -1.20 5.45
C LYS A 17 -10.35 0.00 5.36
N TYR A 18 -9.10 -0.27 4.98
CA TYR A 18 -8.16 0.74 4.51
C TYR A 18 -8.43 1.01 3.03
N VAL A 19 -8.82 2.24 2.72
CA VAL A 19 -9.13 2.66 1.35
C VAL A 19 -7.84 3.18 0.69
N ASN A 20 -7.73 2.98 -0.62
CA ASN A 20 -6.63 3.39 -1.52
C ASN A 20 -5.41 2.47 -1.66
N ILE A 21 -5.00 1.69 -0.65
CA ILE A 21 -3.78 0.84 -0.79
C ILE A 21 -3.99 -0.28 -1.83
N ASP A 22 -5.17 -0.91 -1.83
CA ASP A 22 -5.51 -1.96 -2.80
C ASP A 22 -5.50 -1.43 -4.25
N ASP A 23 -6.03 -0.23 -4.46
CA ASP A 23 -6.06 0.42 -5.78
C ASP A 23 -4.65 0.82 -6.23
N GLN A 24 -3.82 1.35 -5.32
CA GLN A 24 -2.43 1.70 -5.60
C GLN A 24 -1.59 0.46 -5.95
N LEU A 25 -1.79 -0.65 -5.25
CA LEU A 25 -1.17 -1.94 -5.57
C LEU A 25 -1.64 -2.47 -6.92
N ASN A 26 -2.94 -2.39 -7.21
CA ASN A 26 -3.49 -2.80 -8.50
C ASN A 26 -2.90 -1.99 -9.65
N GLU A 27 -2.81 -0.67 -9.53
CA GLU A 27 -2.17 0.17 -10.56
C GLU A 27 -0.68 -0.16 -10.72
N LEU A 28 0.05 -0.36 -9.61
CA LEU A 28 1.46 -0.73 -9.65
C LEU A 28 1.64 -2.08 -10.38
N SER A 29 0.76 -3.05 -10.11
CA SER A 29 0.84 -4.41 -10.68
C SER A 29 0.70 -4.46 -12.21
N LYS A 30 0.13 -3.42 -12.84
CA LYS A 30 0.02 -3.32 -14.30
C LYS A 30 1.38 -3.18 -14.99
N THR A 31 2.34 -2.55 -14.31
CA THR A 31 3.64 -2.18 -14.88
C THR A 31 4.82 -2.83 -14.15
N HIS A 32 4.63 -3.20 -12.88
CA HIS A 32 5.65 -3.81 -12.04
C HIS A 32 5.16 -5.17 -11.53
N GLU A 33 6.11 -6.07 -11.35
CA GLU A 33 5.94 -7.27 -10.56
C GLU A 33 6.22 -6.94 -9.10
N ILE A 34 5.23 -7.17 -8.24
CA ILE A 34 5.37 -6.96 -6.79
C ILE A 34 6.13 -8.15 -6.21
N ILE A 35 7.21 -7.87 -5.50
CA ILE A 35 8.09 -8.87 -4.88
C ILE A 35 7.77 -9.00 -3.40
N GLU A 36 7.61 -7.86 -2.71
CA GLU A 36 7.42 -7.82 -1.26
C GLU A 36 6.51 -6.66 -0.86
N VAL A 37 5.69 -6.87 0.17
CA VAL A 37 4.82 -5.85 0.75
C VAL A 37 4.94 -5.90 2.27
N HIS A 38 5.41 -4.81 2.87
CA HIS A 38 5.36 -4.59 4.31
C HIS A 38 4.21 -3.65 4.65
N PHE A 39 3.27 -4.12 5.46
CA PHE A 39 2.11 -3.35 5.87
C PHE A 39 2.23 -2.91 7.33
N SER A 40 2.02 -1.62 7.59
CA SER A 40 2.05 -1.03 8.93
C SER A 40 0.82 -0.17 9.15
N THR A 41 0.22 -0.28 10.33
CA THR A 41 -0.94 0.53 10.72
C THR A 41 -0.58 1.39 11.91
N TYR A 42 -0.83 2.69 11.81
CA TYR A 42 -0.63 3.63 12.89
C TYR A 42 -1.99 4.02 13.47
N SER A 43 -2.22 3.70 14.74
CA SER A 43 -3.35 4.20 15.51
C SER A 43 -2.84 5.38 16.34
N SER A 44 -3.37 6.58 16.10
CA SER A 44 -3.15 7.69 17.02
C SER A 44 -4.01 7.48 18.27
N SER A 45 -3.36 7.42 19.43
CA SER A 45 -3.95 7.01 20.70
C SER A 45 -5.23 7.77 21.09
N ASP A 46 -6.13 7.01 21.70
CA ASP A 46 -7.19 7.35 22.68
C ASP A 46 -8.38 8.26 22.30
N TRP A 47 -8.39 9.00 21.20
CA TRP A 47 -9.58 9.79 20.81
C TRP A 47 -10.19 9.43 19.46
N ASN A 48 -9.52 8.57 18.69
CA ASN A 48 -9.83 8.30 17.28
C ASN A 48 -10.36 6.89 16.99
N TYR A 49 -10.87 6.17 18.00
CA TYR A 49 -11.53 4.87 17.78
C TYR A 49 -12.68 4.93 16.73
N LEU A 50 -13.23 6.13 16.50
CA LEU A 50 -14.29 6.38 15.53
C LEU A 50 -13.79 6.83 14.14
N SER A 51 -12.54 7.26 13.98
CA SER A 51 -12.08 8.01 12.80
C SER A 51 -11.22 7.21 11.82
N GLY A 52 -10.89 5.96 12.15
CA GLY A 52 -10.05 5.10 11.32
C GLY A 52 -8.58 5.49 11.33
N GLY A 53 -7.70 4.50 11.50
CA GLY A 53 -6.25 4.72 11.51
C GLY A 53 -5.68 5.02 10.11
N THR A 54 -4.43 5.50 10.09
CA THR A 54 -3.62 5.57 8.87
C THR A 54 -2.88 4.24 8.69
N ALA A 55 -2.87 3.71 7.47
CA ALA A 55 -2.03 2.59 7.09
C ALA A 55 -0.99 3.00 6.07
N THR A 56 0.17 2.35 6.12
CA THR A 56 1.24 2.50 5.15
C THR A 56 1.64 1.13 4.63
N ALA A 57 1.79 1.00 3.32
CA ALA A 57 2.36 -0.18 2.66
C ALA A 57 3.67 0.20 1.96
N LEU A 58 4.76 -0.44 2.36
CA LEU A 58 6.05 -0.38 1.68
C LEU A 58 6.15 -1.55 0.73
N VAL A 59 6.27 -1.26 -0.56
CA VAL A 59 6.16 -2.25 -1.64
C VAL A 59 7.46 -2.30 -2.41
N LYS A 60 8.12 -3.45 -2.39
CA LYS A 60 9.24 -3.76 -3.28
C LYS A 60 8.69 -4.28 -4.59
N ALA A 61 9.01 -3.63 -5.70
CA ALA A 61 8.56 -4.07 -7.01
C ALA A 61 9.66 -3.93 -8.07
N ARG A 62 9.52 -4.70 -9.14
CA ARG A 62 10.44 -4.69 -10.28
C ARG A 62 9.66 -4.40 -11.54
N LYS A 63 10.14 -3.47 -12.38
CA LYS A 63 9.50 -3.16 -13.66
C LYS A 63 9.40 -4.40 -14.53
N ARG A 64 8.20 -4.71 -15.04
CA ARG A 64 8.01 -5.81 -15.99
C ARG A 64 8.66 -5.40 -17.31
N GLU A 65 9.61 -6.19 -17.77
CA GLU A 65 9.98 -6.17 -19.19
C GLU A 65 8.82 -6.82 -19.94
N VAL A 66 7.97 -5.99 -20.55
CA VAL A 66 6.97 -6.48 -21.49
C VAL A 66 7.76 -6.99 -22.69
N ALA A 67 7.98 -8.32 -22.74
CA ALA A 67 8.51 -8.98 -23.92
C ALA A 67 7.60 -8.60 -25.10
N LYS A 68 8.20 -7.91 -26.08
CA LYS A 68 7.51 -7.36 -27.24
C LYS A 68 7.22 -8.45 -28.26
#